data_AF-A0A401QHN8-F1
#
_entry.id   AF-A0A401QHN8-F1
#
_cell.length_a   1.000
_cell.length_b   1.000
_cell.length_c   1.000
_cell.angle_alpha   90.00
_cell.angle_beta   90.00
_cell.angle_gamma   90.00
#
_symmetry.space_group_name_H-M   'P 1'
#
loop_
_entity.id
_entity.type
_entity.pdbx_description
1 polymer ?
#
loop_
_entity_poly.entity_id
_entity_poly.type
_entity_poly.pdbx_seq_one_letter_code
_entity_poly.pdbx_strand_id
1 'polypeptide(L)' 'MDREEKSFYALRAQAIERRTGRPVEPESEFIIKIHDINDNEPKFSKETYLATVPEMSDV' A
#
# COMPACT_ATOMS: atom_id res chain seq x y z
N MET A 1 2.66 -8.88 4.36
CA MET A 1 2.55 -7.46 4.72
C MET A 1 2.21 -6.82 3.41
N ASP A 2 0.91 -6.61 3.18
CA ASP A 2 0.38 -6.46 1.84
C ASP A 2 0.02 -4.99 1.65
N ARG A 3 0.60 -4.36 0.63
CA ARG A 3 0.39 -2.92 0.40
C ARG A 3 -1.09 -2.61 0.15
N GLU A 4 -1.82 -3.53 -0.47
CA GLU A 4 -3.26 -3.44 -0.75
C GLU A 4 -4.10 -3.33 0.53
N GLU A 5 -3.64 -3.91 1.64
CA GLU A 5 -4.32 -3.81 2.94
C GLU A 5 -3.86 -2.59 3.73
N LYS A 6 -2.55 -2.29 3.69
CA LYS A 6 -1.98 -1.13 4.38
C LYS A 6 -0.72 -0.62 3.70
N SER A 7 -0.78 0.62 3.22
CA SER A 7 0.32 1.24 2.47
C SER A 7 1.45 1.81 3.35
N PHE A 8 1.18 2.09 4.62
CA PHE A 8 2.20 2.53 5.57
C PHE A 8 1.82 2.24 7.04
N TYR A 9 2.83 2.22 7.89
CA TYR A 9 2.69 2.18 9.34
C TYR A 9 3.41 3.39 9.95
N ALA A 10 2.72 4.14 10.80
CA ALA A 10 3.34 5.16 11.64
C ALA A 10 3.65 4.52 13.01
N LEU A 11 4.92 4.46 13.35
CA LEU A 11 5.40 3.97 14.64
C LEU A 11 5.93 5.14 15.47
N ARG A 12 5.72 5.09 16.78
CA ARG A 12 6.30 6.04 17.73
C ARG A 12 7.31 5.32 18.61
N ALA A 13 8.48 5.92 18.78
CA ALA A 13 9.50 5.43 19.70
C ALA A 13 9.92 6.54 20.66
N GLN A 14 10.21 6.16 21.90
CA GLN A 14 10.71 7.06 22.92
C GLN A 14 11.94 6.44 23.57
N ALA A 15 13.07 7.14 23.53
CA ALA A 15 14.21 6.71 24.34
C ALA A 15 13.98 7.12 25.80
N ILE A 16 14.10 6.14 26.69
CA ILE A 16 13.99 6.31 28.14
C ILE A 16 15.30 5.94 28.82
N GLU A 17 15.67 6.69 29.86
CA GLU A 17 16.82 6.36 30.68
C GLU A 17 16.45 5.18 31.60
N ARG A 18 17.17 4.06 31.48
CA ARG A 18 16.81 2.78 32.11
C ARG A 18 16.71 2.84 33.65
N ARG A 19 17.39 3.81 34.29
CA ARG A 19 17.52 3.88 35.75
C ARG A 19 16.43 4.73 36.42
N THR A 20 16.02 5.83 35.78
CA THR A 20 15.01 6.76 36.27
C THR A 20 13.68 6.64 35.51
N GLY A 21 13.66 5.92 34.39
CA GLY A 21 12.49 5.77 33.53
C GLY A 21 12.07 7.06 32.82
N ARG A 22 12.89 8.11 32.89
CA ARG A 22 12.58 9.41 32.30
C ARG A 22 12.88 9.41 30.80
N PRO A 23 12.06 10.07 29.96
CA PRO A 23 12.39 10.29 28.56
C PRO A 23 13.69 11.06 28.44
N VAL A 24 14.64 10.55 27.66
CA VAL A 24 15.85 11.31 27.31
C VAL A 24 15.60 12.24 26.13
N GLU A 25 14.53 11.99 25.37
CA GLU A 25 14.11 12.75 24.21
C GLU A 25 12.57 12.70 24.06
N PRO A 26 11.97 13.68 23.35
CA PRO A 26 10.56 13.60 22.95
C PRO A 26 10.30 12.38 22.04
N GLU A 27 9.05 11.91 22.02
CA GLU A 27 8.63 10.82 21.12
C GLU A 27 8.98 11.15 19.66
N SER A 28 9.65 10.21 19.00
CA SER A 28 10.01 10.29 17.59
C SER A 28 9.06 9.42 16.77
N GLU A 29 8.58 9.96 15.65
CA GLU A 29 7.70 9.25 14.72
C GLU A 29 8.51 8.70 13.54
N PHE A 30 8.28 7.42 13.20
CA PHE A 30 8.90 6.72 12.09
C PHE A 30 7.81 6.18 11.17
N ILE A 31 7.90 6.51 9.89
CA ILE A 31 6.94 6.05 8.88
C ILE A 31 7.58 4.91 8.10
N ILE A 32 7.06 3.70 8.29
CA ILE A 32 7.42 2.53 7.48
C ILE A 32 6.49 2.52 6.27
N LYS A 33 7.05 2.73 5.08
CA LYS A 33 6.32 2.64 3.82
C LYS A 33 6.46 1.23 3.25
N ILE A 34 5.34 0.58 2.97
CA ILE A 34 5.33 -0.71 2.29
C ILE A 34 5.50 -0.43 0.80
N HIS A 35 6.53 -1.00 0.20
CA HIS A 35 6.78 -0.84 -1.23
C HIS A 35 5.79 -1.68 -2.02
N ASP A 36 5.28 -1.10 -3.11
CA ASP A 36 4.45 -1.82 -4.06
C ASP A 36 5.28 -2.82 -4.83
N ILE A 37 4.76 -4.03 -4.97
CA ILE A 37 5.28 -5.01 -5.92
C ILE A 37 4.17 -5.33 -6.90
N ASN A 38 4.52 -5.67 -8.14
CA ASN A 38 3.54 -6.11 -9.13
C ASN A 38 3.13 -7.57 -8.87
N ASP A 39 2.49 -7.83 -7.72
CA ASP A 39 1.97 -9.14 -7.30
C ASP A 39 0.52 -9.37 -7.70
N ASN A 40 -0.19 -8.31 -8.10
CA ASN A 40 -1.55 -8.39 -8.61
C ASN A 40 -1.60 -8.64 -10.11
N GLU A 41 -2.09 -9.83 -10.48
CA GLU A 41 -2.35 -10.16 -11.88
C GLU A 41 -3.48 -9.28 -12.47
N PRO A 42 -3.36 -8.86 -13.74
CA PRO A 42 -4.42 -8.12 -14.41
C PRO A 42 -5.66 -9.01 -14.56
N LYS A 43 -6.82 -8.48 -14.17
CA LYS A 43 -8.10 -9.19 -14.29
C LYS A 43 -8.98 -8.56 -15.36
N PHE A 44 -9.48 -9.38 -16.26
CA PHE A 44 -10.51 -8.95 -17.22
C PHE A 44 -11.79 -8.59 -16.48
N SER A 45 -12.46 -7.52 -16.89
CA SER A 45 -13.74 -7.08 -16.30
C SER A 45 -14.89 -8.03 -16.63
N LYS A 46 -14.75 -8.84 -17.68
CA LYS A 46 -15.70 -9.87 -18.09
C LYS A 46 -14.94 -11.13 -18.45
N GLU A 47 -15.51 -12.29 -18.11
CA GLU A 47 -14.97 -13.59 -18.54
C GLU A 47 -15.04 -13.77 -20.06
N THR A 48 -15.97 -13.08 -20.73
CA THR A 48 -16.07 -13.07 -22.19
C THR A 48 -16.53 -11.70 -22.67
N TYR A 49 -15.86 -11.18 -23.68
CA TYR A 49 -16.27 -9.97 -24.37
C TYR A 49 -16.97 -10.35 -25.67
N LEU A 50 -18.25 -9.97 -25.78
CA LEU A 50 -19.01 -10.07 -27.02
C LEU A 50 -19.20 -8.67 -27.58
N ALA A 51 -18.74 -8.46 -28.80
CA ALA A 51 -18.95 -7.24 -29.56
C ALA A 51 -19.45 -7.61 -30.96
N THR A 52 -20.35 -6.79 -31.50
CA THR A 52 -20.87 -6.92 -32.87
C THR A 52 -20.61 -5.62 -33.58
N VAL A 53 -20.01 -5.69 -34.76
CA VAL A 53 -19.66 -4.51 -35.57
C VAL A 53 -20.43 -4.60 -36.90
N PRO A 54 -21.18 -3.54 -37.28
CA PRO A 54 -21.81 -3.45 -38.60
C PRO A 54 -20.79 -3.47 -39.75
N GLU A 55 -21.18 -4.04 -40.89
CA GLU A 55 -20.29 -4.22 -42.06
C GLU A 55 -19.76 -2.88 -42.65
N MET A 56 -20.48 -1.76 -42.46
CA MET A 56 -20.05 -0.41 -42.88
C MET A 56 -19.57 0.46 -41.73
N SER A 57 -18.85 -0.12 -40.77
CA SER A 57 -18.22 0.68 -39.71
C SER A 57 -16.91 1.28 -40.22
N ASP A 58 -16.72 2.59 -40.02
CA ASP A 58 -15.46 3.26 -40.36
C ASP A 58 -14.29 2.72 -39.52
N VAL A 59 -13.08 2.71 -40.12
CA VAL A 59 -11.81 2.26 -39.51
C VAL A 59 -11.04 3.40 -38.86
#